data_AF-A0A6P3YE31-F1
#
_entry.id   AF-A0A6P3YE31-F1
#
_cell.length_a   1.000
_cell.length_b   1.000
_cell.length_c   1.000
_cell.angle_alpha   90.00
_cell.angle_beta   90.00
_cell.angle_gamma   90.00
#
_symmetry.space_group_name_H-M   'P 1'
#
loop_
_entity.id
_entity.type
_entity.pdbx_description
1 polymer ?
#
loop_
_entity_poly.entity_id
_entity_poly.type
_entity_poly.pdbx_seq_one_letter_code
_entity_poly.pdbx_strand_id
1 'polypeptide(L)' 'MTYPQLHQQELIELAEIAGISAAPRVFRILLDLLALPASPEDIYTLLKTLSQSPSRRISDERTHVFASPVKK' A
#
# COMPACT_ATOMS: atom_id res chain seq x y z
N MET A 1 2.98 1.52 -19.09
CA MET A 1 4.24 0.88 -19.55
C MET A 1 4.49 -0.33 -18.68
N THR A 2 4.54 -1.55 -19.24
CA THR A 2 4.88 -2.75 -18.46
C THR A 2 6.39 -2.97 -18.53
N TYR A 3 7.09 -2.80 -17.42
CA TYR A 3 8.54 -3.03 -17.38
C TYR A 3 8.82 -4.53 -17.54
N PRO A 4 9.66 -4.96 -18.50
CA PRO A 4 10.08 -6.36 -18.63
C PRO A 4 10.73 -6.83 -17.33
N GLN A 5 10.52 -8.09 -16.93
CA GLN A 5 11.00 -8.62 -15.64
C GLN A 5 12.50 -8.41 -15.39
N LEU A 6 13.33 -8.42 -16.44
CA LEU A 6 14.76 -8.18 -16.35
C LEU A 6 15.09 -6.76 -15.82
N HIS A 7 14.31 -5.75 -16.22
CA HIS A 7 14.47 -4.38 -15.71
C HIS A 7 13.92 -4.22 -14.29
N GLN A 8 13.04 -5.11 -13.82
CA GLN A 8 12.53 -5.03 -12.45
C GLN A 8 13.61 -5.33 -11.42
N GLN A 9 14.53 -6.26 -11.72
CA GLN A 9 15.66 -6.58 -10.85
C GLN A 9 16.63 -5.40 -10.73
N GLU A 10 17.03 -4.82 -11.87
CA GLU A 10 17.92 -3.64 -11.90
C GLU A 10 17.31 -2.46 -11.15
N LEU A 11 16.00 -2.22 -11.31
CA LEU A 11 15.30 -1.16 -10.60
C LEU A 11 15.25 -1.39 -9.08
N ILE A 12 15.14 -2.65 -8.63
CA ILE A 12 15.20 -2.99 -7.20
C ILE A 12 16.61 -2.71 -6.65
N GLU A 13 17.65 -3.16 -7.35
CA GLU A 13 19.04 -2.94 -6.94
C GLU A 13 19.37 -1.42 -6.86
N LEU A 14 18.90 -0.64 -7.83
CA LEU A 14 19.03 0.82 -7.81
C LEU A 14 18.26 1.46 -6.64
N ALA A 15 17.07 0.94 -6.34
CA ALA A 15 16.27 1.43 -5.21
C ALA A 15 16.97 1.17 -3.87
N GLU A 16 17.59 0.00 -3.70
CA GLU A 16 18.38 -0.31 -2.52
C GLU A 16 19.58 0.62 -2.36
N ILE A 17 20.31 0.90 -3.44
CA ILE A 17 21.42 1.87 -3.45
C ILE A 17 20.93 3.28 -3.09
N ALA A 18 19.74 3.66 -3.55
CA ALA A 18 19.10 4.93 -3.22
C ALA A 18 18.51 4.99 -1.79
N GLY A 19 18.62 3.91 -1.01
CA GLY A 19 18.10 3.82 0.36
C GLY A 19 16.60 3.53 0.44
N ILE A 20 15.96 3.17 -0.67
CA ILE A 20 14.56 2.77 -0.72
C ILE A 20 14.46 1.28 -0.37
N SER A 21 14.32 0.98 0.91
CA SER A 21 14.06 -0.38 1.38
C SER A 21 12.56 -0.66 1.34
N ALA A 22 12.09 -1.25 0.23
CA ALA A 22 10.72 -1.71 0.08
C ALA A 22 10.71 -3.21 -0.21
N ALA A 23 9.75 -3.94 0.37
CA ALA A 23 9.56 -5.35 0.00
C ALA A 23 9.35 -5.47 -1.52
N PRO A 24 9.88 -6.50 -2.20
CA PRO A 24 9.83 -6.61 -3.66
C PRO A 24 8.42 -6.44 -4.24
N ARG A 25 7.40 -6.92 -3.51
CA ARG A 25 5.99 -6.76 -3.90
C ARG A 25 5.49 -5.31 -3.81
N VAL A 26 5.91 -4.57 -2.79
CA VAL A 26 5.58 -3.14 -2.62
C VAL A 26 6.27 -2.33 -3.71
N PHE A 27 7.52 -2.66 -4.02
CA PHE A 27 8.26 -2.00 -5.10
C PHE A 27 7.58 -2.16 -6.46
N ARG A 28 7.07 -3.36 -6.77
CA ARG A 28 6.28 -3.57 -8.01
C ARG A 28 5.03 -2.68 -8.06
N ILE A 29 4.31 -2.54 -6.94
CA ILE A 29 3.14 -1.66 -6.86
C ILE A 29 3.55 -0.20 -7.06
N LEU A 30 4.70 0.23 -6.53
CA LEU A 30 5.23 1.58 -6.75
C LEU A 30 5.52 1.84 -8.24
N LEU A 31 6.14 0.87 -8.93
CA LEU A 31 6.37 0.97 -10.37
C LEU A 31 5.07 1.01 -11.18
N ASP A 32 4.08 0.21 -10.79
CA ASP A 32 2.76 0.20 -11.44
C ASP A 32 2.05 1.55 -11.23
N LEU A 33 2.16 2.16 -10.05
CA LEU A 33 1.64 3.49 -9.77
C LEU A 33 2.33 4.57 -10.61
N LEU A 34 3.66 4.51 -10.73
CA LEU A 34 4.43 5.43 -11.56
C LEU A 34 4.13 5.26 -13.07
N ALA A 35 3.61 4.11 -13.49
CA ALA A 35 3.18 3.88 -14.87
C ALA A 35 1.81 4.47 -15.20
N LEU A 36 1.05 4.96 -14.20
CA LEU A 36 -0.21 5.66 -14.40
C LEU A 36 0.04 7.07 -14.94
N PRO A 37 -0.92 7.67 -15.69
CA PRO A 37 -0.84 9.05 -16.15
C PRO A 37 -1.14 10.04 -15.00
N ALA A 38 -0.31 10.00 -13.95
CA ALA A 38 -0.40 10.85 -12.77
C ALA A 38 0.97 11.49 -12.47
N SER A 39 0.97 12.65 -11.79
CA SER A 39 2.23 13.27 -11.37
C SER A 39 2.91 12.39 -10.31
N PRO A 40 4.23 12.17 -10.39
CA PRO A 40 4.97 11.45 -9.35
C PRO A 40 4.89 12.14 -7.98
N GLU A 41 4.71 13.47 -7.98
CA GLU A 41 4.53 14.27 -6.75
C GLU A 41 3.20 13.92 -6.06
N ASP A 42 2.11 13.82 -6.84
CA ASP A 42 0.80 13.43 -6.33
C ASP A 42 0.81 12.00 -5.77
N ILE A 43 1.49 11.08 -6.46
CA ILE A 43 1.70 9.71 -5.99
C ILE A 43 2.45 9.70 -4.66
N TYR A 44 3.53 10.49 -4.55
CA TYR A 44 4.28 10.62 -3.30
C TYR A 44 3.42 11.18 -2.16
N THR A 45 2.65 12.24 -2.41
CA THR A 45 1.75 12.84 -1.40
C THR A 45 0.71 11.82 -0.94
N LEU A 46 0.09 11.08 -1.86
CA LEU A 46 -0.86 10.01 -1.53
C LEU A 46 -0.23 8.95 -0.64
N LEU A 47 0.93 8.41 -1.02
CA LEU A 47 1.64 7.38 -0.25
C LEU A 47 2.06 7.90 1.14
N LYS A 48 2.46 9.17 1.22
CA LYS A 48 2.78 9.83 2.49
C LYS A 48 1.56 9.98 3.38
N THR A 49 0.41 10.37 2.83
CA THR A 49 -0.85 10.44 3.60
C THR A 49 -1.29 9.07 4.09
N LEU A 50 -1.13 8.03 3.27
CA LEU A 50 -1.45 6.65 3.66
C LEU A 50 -0.55 6.15 4.79
N SER A 51 0.76 6.41 4.73
CA SER A 51 1.71 5.98 5.76
C SER A 51 1.53 6.72 7.08
N GLN A 52 1.06 7.96 7.03
CA GLN A 52 0.77 8.79 8.20
C GLN A 52 -0.65 8.61 8.74
N SER A 53 -1.55 8.00 7.96
CA SER A 53 -2.89 7.69 8.44
C SER A 53 -2.77 6.71 9.61
N PRO A 54 -3.31 7.03 10.80
CA PRO A 54 -3.36 6.05 11.87
C PRO A 54 -4.22 4.91 11.34
N SER A 55 -3.59 3.77 11.09
CA SER A 55 -4.25 2.51 10.75
C SER A 55 -5.49 2.42 11.63
N ARG A 56 -6.66 2.64 11.01
CA ARG A 56 -7.94 2.53 11.67
C ARG A 56 -7.95 1.08 12.12
N ARG A 57 -7.72 0.84 13.42
CA ARG A 57 -7.83 -0.48 14.02
C ARG A 57 -9.24 -0.96 13.69
N ILE A 58 -9.37 -1.76 12.64
CA ILE A 58 -10.54 -2.59 12.41
C ILE A 58 -10.39 -3.72 13.44
N SER A 59 -10.66 -3.37 14.70
CA SER A 59 -10.85 -4.30 15.79
C SER A 59 -12.35 -4.53 15.88
N ASP A 60 -12.78 -5.66 15.32
CA ASP A 60 -14.01 -6.38 15.67
C ASP A 60 -15.27 -5.56 15.97
N GLU A 61 -15.98 -5.12 14.93
CA GLU A 61 -17.43 -4.87 15.03
C GLU A 61 -18.19 -5.91 14.20
N ARG A 62 -18.00 -7.20 14.54
CA ARG A 62 -18.85 -8.29 14.04
C ARG A 62 -19.06 -9.39 15.08
N THR A 63 -19.30 -9.00 16.34
CA THR A 63 -20.03 -9.91 17.23
C THR A 63 -21.53 -9.72 17.01
N HIS A 64 -22.02 -10.45 16.02
CA HIS A 64 -23.41 -10.88 15.93
C HIS A 64 -23.81 -11.57 17.25
N VAL A 65 -24.53 -10.89 18.16
CA VAL A 65 -25.47 -11.58 19.05
C VAL A 65 -26.71 -10.71 19.22
N PHE A 66 -27.74 -11.05 18.46
CA PHE A 66 -29.11 -10.77 18.83
C PHE A 66 -29.39 -11.45 20.19
N ALA A 67 -29.15 -10.74 21.29
CA ALA A 67 -29.68 -11.13 22.59
C ALA A 67 -31.10 -10.55 22.71
N SER A 68 -32.08 -11.43 22.58
CA SER A 68 -33.51 -11.16 22.75
C SER A 68 -33.80 -10.57 24.15
N PRO A 69 -34.74 -9.61 24.30
CA PRO A 69 -35.13 -9.13 25.62
C PRO A 69 -36.04 -10.17 26.29
N VAL A 70 -35.51 -10.84 27.32
CA VAL A 70 -36.32 -11.66 28.24
C VAL A 70 -37.12 -10.70 29.14
N LYS A 71 -38.45 -10.74 29.00
CA LYS A 71 -39.39 -10.11 29.95
C LYS A 71 -39.45 -10.94 31.24
N LYS A 72 -39.36 -10.28 32.38
CA LYS A 72 -40.02 -10.70 33.63
C LYS A 72 -40.71 -9.48 34.22
#